data_AF-A0A7W4EAW1-F1
#
_entry.id   AF-A0A7W4EAW1-F1
#
_cell.length_a   1.000
_cell.length_b   1.000
_cell.length_c   1.000
_cell.angle_alpha   90.00
_cell.angle_beta   90.00
_cell.angle_gamma   90.00
#
_symmetry.space_group_name_H-M   'P 1'
#
loop_
_entity.id
_entity.type
_entity.pdbx_description
1 polymer ?
#
loop_
_entity_poly.entity_id
_entity_poly.type
_entity_poly.pdbx_seq_one_letter_code
_entity_poly.pdbx_strand_id
1 'polypeptide(L)'
;MKYKNKQSTSTISRKGILTVIAAGIVLTGAIVGGVFLFTPKSSQPHRGTSSETPRDEEGRSTQRNADEQRQTKELAHNPDKKQQTPAQTDRPAEATASAENGKRKAYATVTNVGVEGDAVEVSGFISTIAEEGGQCKFVFSQKDRRVVKNSSGLANPSSTTCRTVRFAKSELGSGTWAVTLEYDSPGVQGNSLNTMEIQL
;
A
#
# COMPACT_ATOMS: atom_id res chain seq x y z
N MET A 1 -33.58 4.40 57.41
CA MET A 1 -34.14 4.91 56.14
C MET A 1 -33.80 3.94 55.02
N LYS A 2 -34.82 3.35 54.36
CA LYS A 2 -34.65 2.39 53.26
C LYS A 2 -34.92 3.11 51.95
N TYR A 3 -33.93 3.18 51.06
CA TYR A 3 -34.09 3.73 49.71
C TYR A 3 -34.22 2.55 48.72
N LYS A 4 -35.40 2.40 48.10
CA LYS A 4 -35.65 1.53 46.95
C LYS A 4 -36.00 2.44 45.77
N ASN A 5 -35.29 2.33 44.64
CA ASN A 5 -35.80 2.79 43.33
C ASN A 5 -35.01 2.07 42.22
N LYS A 6 -35.51 0.94 41.72
CA LYS A 6 -36.33 0.77 40.50
C LYS A 6 -35.52 1.00 39.21
N GLN A 7 -34.97 -0.11 38.71
CA GLN A 7 -34.42 -0.22 37.35
C GLN A 7 -35.56 -0.07 36.33
N SER A 8 -35.34 0.75 35.30
CA SER A 8 -36.24 0.90 34.16
C SER A 8 -35.48 0.50 32.90
N THR A 9 -35.78 -0.70 32.39
CA THR A 9 -35.36 -1.20 31.08
C THR A 9 -36.40 -0.78 30.04
N SER A 10 -36.01 0.00 29.02
CA SER A 10 -36.87 0.31 27.88
C SER A 10 -36.34 -0.36 26.62
N THR A 11 -36.99 -1.45 26.22
CA THR A 11 -36.82 -2.13 24.94
C THR A 11 -37.55 -1.33 23.85
N ILE A 12 -36.79 -0.74 22.91
CA ILE A 12 -37.37 -0.05 21.74
C ILE A 12 -37.52 -1.06 20.59
N SER A 13 -38.77 -1.35 20.24
CA SER A 13 -39.16 -2.31 19.21
C SER A 13 -39.01 -1.73 17.80
N ARG A 14 -38.46 -2.55 16.89
CA ARG A 14 -38.40 -2.33 15.44
C ARG A 14 -39.81 -2.25 14.85
N LYS A 15 -40.25 -1.06 14.44
CA LYS A 15 -41.31 -0.83 13.42
C LYS A 15 -41.35 0.66 13.08
N GLY A 16 -41.10 0.98 11.80
CA GLY A 16 -41.44 2.29 11.23
C GLY A 16 -40.27 3.22 10.93
N ILE A 17 -39.46 2.91 9.91
CA ILE A 17 -38.76 3.95 9.12
C ILE A 17 -38.88 3.55 7.64
N LEU A 18 -40.04 3.82 7.07
CA LEU A 18 -40.33 3.79 5.63
C LEU A 18 -41.16 5.05 5.36
N THR A 19 -40.48 6.19 5.15
CA THR A 19 -40.97 7.39 4.44
C THR A 19 -40.03 8.57 4.68
N VAL A 20 -38.92 8.69 3.94
CA VAL A 20 -38.39 9.97 3.40
C VAL A 20 -37.42 9.64 2.25
N ILE A 21 -37.94 9.22 1.09
CA ILE A 21 -37.23 9.30 -0.20
C ILE A 21 -38.25 9.80 -1.22
N ALA A 22 -38.33 11.11 -1.43
CA ALA A 22 -38.99 11.73 -2.59
C ALA A 22 -38.81 13.27 -2.57
N ALA A 23 -37.60 13.79 -2.79
CA ALA A 23 -37.40 15.21 -3.17
C ALA A 23 -35.96 15.52 -3.62
N GLY A 24 -35.38 14.76 -4.57
CA GLY A 24 -34.01 15.06 -5.02
C GLY A 24 -33.54 14.40 -6.32
N ILE A 25 -34.46 13.97 -7.19
CA ILE A 25 -34.11 13.42 -8.51
C ILE A 25 -35.01 14.08 -9.57
N VAL A 26 -34.82 15.37 -9.83
CA VAL A 26 -35.24 16.02 -11.09
C VAL A 26 -34.35 17.25 -11.26
N LEU A 27 -33.80 17.47 -12.47
CA LEU A 27 -32.92 18.57 -12.93
C LEU A 27 -31.42 18.22 -12.79
N THR A 28 -30.79 17.56 -13.78
CA THR A 28 -30.33 18.23 -15.01
C THR A 28 -29.96 17.19 -16.08
N GLY A 29 -30.88 16.96 -17.01
CA GLY A 29 -30.60 16.28 -18.27
C GLY A 29 -31.13 17.15 -19.40
N ALA A 30 -30.26 17.90 -20.08
CA ALA A 30 -30.48 18.52 -21.38
C ALA A 30 -29.30 19.42 -21.79
N ILE A 31 -28.27 18.88 -22.45
CA ILE A 31 -27.60 19.58 -23.58
C ILE A 31 -27.18 18.50 -24.59
N VAL A 32 -28.03 18.26 -25.58
CA VAL A 32 -27.75 17.47 -26.78
C VAL A 32 -27.68 18.45 -27.95
N GLY A 33 -26.61 18.38 -28.74
CA GLY A 33 -26.67 18.48 -30.21
C GLY A 33 -26.61 19.87 -30.87
N GLY A 34 -25.68 20.01 -31.82
CA GLY A 34 -25.62 21.05 -32.86
C GLY A 34 -24.45 22.03 -32.63
N VAL A 35 -23.59 22.37 -33.59
CA VAL A 35 -23.78 22.50 -35.04
C VAL A 35 -22.41 22.37 -35.72
N PHE A 36 -22.36 21.46 -36.70
CA PHE A 36 -21.33 21.37 -37.74
C PHE A 36 -21.61 22.47 -38.78
N LEU A 37 -20.57 22.97 -39.47
CA LEU A 37 -20.57 23.87 -40.64
C LEU A 37 -20.29 25.37 -40.37
N PHE A 38 -19.02 25.80 -40.54
CA PHE A 38 -18.55 26.72 -41.60
C PHE A 38 -17.15 27.25 -41.27
N THR A 39 -16.16 26.93 -42.10
CA THR A 39 -14.80 27.48 -42.04
C THR A 39 -14.58 28.45 -43.21
N PRO A 40 -14.15 29.71 -42.96
CA PRO A 40 -13.53 30.51 -44.01
C PRO A 40 -12.03 30.20 -44.08
N LYS A 41 -11.62 29.77 -45.27
CA LYS A 41 -10.22 29.65 -45.72
C LYS A 41 -9.61 31.05 -45.78
N SER A 42 -8.58 31.33 -44.99
CA SER A 42 -7.69 32.48 -45.16
C SER A 42 -6.26 32.02 -44.92
N SER A 43 -5.50 32.04 -46.00
CA SER A 43 -4.09 31.67 -46.11
C SER A 43 -3.19 32.87 -45.78
N GLN A 44 -2.35 32.76 -44.74
CA GLN A 44 -1.06 33.45 -44.68
C GLN A 44 0.03 32.58 -44.05
N PRO A 45 1.28 32.70 -44.52
CA PRO A 45 2.36 31.76 -44.20
C PRO A 45 3.16 32.23 -42.98
N HIS A 46 3.23 31.41 -41.94
CA HIS A 46 4.19 31.59 -40.86
C HIS A 46 5.30 30.54 -40.92
N ARG A 47 6.49 31.08 -41.15
CA ARG A 47 7.81 30.46 -41.10
C ARG A 47 8.18 30.24 -39.64
N GLY A 48 8.52 29.01 -39.24
CA GLY A 48 9.21 28.73 -37.98
C GLY A 48 8.72 27.50 -37.23
N THR A 49 9.36 26.36 -37.51
CA THR A 49 9.82 25.33 -36.56
C THR A 49 8.87 24.86 -35.44
N SER A 50 8.25 23.69 -35.64
CA SER A 50 8.55 22.42 -34.94
C SER A 50 7.31 21.53 -35.01
N SER A 51 7.36 20.52 -35.87
CA SER A 51 6.31 19.51 -35.99
C SER A 51 6.51 18.42 -34.93
N GLU A 52 5.69 18.42 -33.87
CA GLU A 52 5.38 17.19 -33.14
C GLU A 52 4.04 16.67 -33.65
N THR A 53 4.14 15.80 -34.65
CA THR A 53 3.05 14.90 -35.06
C THR A 53 3.02 13.71 -34.08
N PRO A 54 1.85 13.23 -33.63
CA PRO A 54 1.72 12.04 -32.80
C PRO A 54 2.22 10.81 -33.57
N ARG A 55 3.19 10.06 -33.01
CA ARG A 55 3.79 8.88 -33.65
C ARG A 55 3.31 7.60 -32.96
N ASP A 56 2.34 6.96 -33.62
CA ASP A 56 2.18 5.51 -33.82
C ASP A 56 2.26 4.55 -32.61
N GLU A 57 1.11 4.16 -32.06
CA GLU A 57 0.95 2.94 -31.25
C GLU A 57 1.17 1.64 -32.05
N GLU A 58 1.11 1.69 -33.37
CA GLU A 58 1.12 0.50 -34.25
C GLU A 58 2.52 -0.12 -34.42
N GLY A 59 3.58 0.68 -34.28
CA GLY A 59 4.96 0.21 -34.41
C GLY A 59 5.44 -0.64 -33.22
N ARG A 60 4.95 -0.34 -32.01
CA ARG A 60 5.40 -1.01 -30.77
C ARG A 60 4.85 -2.44 -30.65
N SER A 61 3.63 -2.68 -31.15
CA SER A 61 3.01 -4.01 -31.14
C SER A 61 3.67 -4.96 -32.14
N THR A 62 3.94 -4.48 -33.35
CA THR A 62 4.52 -5.30 -34.43
C THR A 62 5.94 -5.77 -34.10
N GLN A 63 6.74 -4.92 -33.43
CA GLN A 63 8.10 -5.25 -33.03
C GLN A 63 8.14 -6.27 -31.89
N ARG A 64 7.26 -6.16 -30.88
CA ARG A 64 7.14 -7.16 -29.80
C ARG A 64 6.81 -8.55 -30.37
N ASN A 65 5.88 -8.63 -31.31
CA ASN A 65 5.49 -9.91 -31.94
C ASN A 65 6.63 -10.52 -32.76
N ALA A 66 7.41 -9.71 -33.48
CA ALA A 66 8.54 -10.19 -34.26
C ALA A 66 9.70 -10.68 -33.36
N ASP A 67 9.98 -9.99 -32.27
CA ASP A 67 11.03 -10.37 -31.31
C ASP A 67 10.64 -11.64 -30.55
N GLU A 68 9.37 -11.80 -30.15
CA GLU A 68 8.85 -12.99 -29.48
C GLU A 68 8.88 -14.23 -30.40
N GLN A 69 8.56 -14.06 -31.69
CA GLN A 69 8.68 -15.13 -32.69
C GLN A 69 10.13 -15.52 -32.96
N ARG A 70 11.05 -14.55 -32.98
CA ARG A 70 12.49 -14.82 -33.15
C ARG A 70 13.06 -15.58 -31.96
N GLN A 71 12.72 -15.15 -30.74
CA GLN A 71 13.12 -15.87 -29.53
C GLN A 71 12.55 -17.29 -29.49
N THR A 72 11.28 -17.48 -29.86
CA THR A 72 10.66 -18.82 -29.90
C THR A 72 11.38 -19.76 -30.89
N LYS A 73 11.74 -19.26 -32.08
CA LYS A 73 12.51 -20.04 -33.06
C LYS A 73 13.93 -20.34 -32.57
N GLU A 74 14.57 -19.40 -31.89
CA GLU A 74 15.91 -19.57 -31.36
C GLU A 74 15.96 -20.60 -30.22
N LEU A 75 14.98 -20.58 -29.30
CA LEU A 75 14.84 -21.59 -28.26
C LEU A 75 14.51 -22.98 -28.82
N ALA A 76 13.80 -23.06 -29.96
CA ALA A 76 13.53 -24.33 -30.63
C ALA A 76 14.78 -24.96 -31.27
N HIS A 77 15.75 -24.15 -31.69
CA HIS A 77 17.00 -24.61 -32.30
C HIS A 77 18.12 -24.85 -31.27
N ASN A 78 17.97 -24.35 -30.05
CA ASN A 78 18.91 -24.59 -28.96
C ASN A 78 18.16 -24.62 -27.61
N PRO A 79 17.63 -25.79 -27.19
CA PRO A 79 16.85 -25.91 -25.96
C PRO A 79 17.67 -25.61 -24.70
N ASP A 80 19.00 -25.77 -24.76
CA ASP A 80 19.92 -25.50 -23.65
C ASP A 80 20.04 -23.99 -23.35
N LYS A 81 19.65 -23.14 -24.30
CA LYS A 81 19.59 -21.67 -24.12
C LYS A 81 18.52 -21.25 -23.11
N LYS A 82 17.54 -22.12 -22.84
CA LYS A 82 16.52 -21.90 -21.79
C LYS A 82 17.12 -21.97 -20.38
N GLN A 83 18.25 -22.66 -20.21
CA GLN A 83 18.97 -22.80 -18.94
C GLN A 83 20.06 -21.74 -18.75
N GLN A 84 20.41 -21.01 -19.81
CA GLN A 84 21.34 -19.87 -19.77
C GLN A 84 20.61 -18.58 -19.39
N THR A 85 19.81 -18.61 -18.33
CA THR A 85 19.58 -17.36 -17.59
C THR A 85 20.88 -17.13 -16.82
N PRO A 86 21.68 -16.07 -17.06
CA PRO A 86 22.76 -15.75 -16.14
C PRO A 86 22.15 -15.72 -14.75
N ALA A 87 22.72 -16.49 -13.81
CA ALA A 87 22.28 -16.46 -12.43
C ALA A 87 22.13 -14.99 -12.03
N GLN A 88 20.94 -14.59 -11.59
CA GLN A 88 20.71 -13.22 -11.15
C GLN A 88 21.71 -12.91 -10.05
N THR A 89 22.75 -12.14 -10.38
CA THR A 89 23.79 -11.71 -9.45
C THR A 89 23.40 -10.44 -8.70
N ASP A 90 22.21 -9.90 -8.96
CA ASP A 90 21.64 -8.81 -8.17
C ASP A 90 21.40 -9.30 -6.75
N ARG A 91 22.42 -9.10 -5.93
CA ARG A 91 22.36 -9.21 -4.47
C ARG A 91 21.77 -7.90 -3.96
N PRO A 92 20.69 -7.92 -3.18
CA PRO A 92 20.19 -6.73 -2.49
C PRO A 92 21.35 -6.04 -1.76
N ALA A 93 21.37 -4.71 -1.79
CA ALA A 93 22.42 -3.92 -1.13
C ALA A 93 22.60 -4.40 0.32
N GLU A 94 23.81 -4.84 0.64
CA GLU A 94 24.12 -5.33 1.97
C GLU A 94 24.26 -4.14 2.93
N ALA A 95 23.46 -4.12 3.99
CA ALA A 95 23.54 -3.08 5.00
C ALA A 95 24.92 -3.10 5.68
N THR A 96 25.74 -2.07 5.43
CA THR A 96 27.14 -1.93 5.86
C THR A 96 27.34 -1.45 7.31
N ALA A 97 26.32 -1.53 8.17
CA ALA A 97 26.46 -1.16 9.58
C ALA A 97 26.31 -2.39 10.47
N SER A 98 27.37 -2.79 11.17
CA SER A 98 27.25 -3.65 12.34
C SER A 98 26.49 -2.86 13.41
N ALA A 99 25.35 -3.38 13.84
CA ALA A 99 24.69 -2.96 15.05
C ALA A 99 25.54 -3.36 16.27
N GLU A 100 25.23 -2.77 17.42
CA GLU A 100 25.98 -2.84 18.69
C GLU A 100 26.23 -4.28 19.20
N ASN A 101 25.47 -5.26 18.71
CA ASN A 101 25.48 -6.66 19.15
C ASN A 101 26.05 -7.65 18.11
N GLY A 102 26.81 -7.17 17.12
CA GLY A 102 27.34 -8.04 16.05
C GLY A 102 26.32 -8.48 15.00
N LYS A 103 25.09 -7.97 15.06
CA LYS A 103 24.06 -8.12 14.03
C LYS A 103 24.18 -7.01 12.98
N ARG A 104 23.79 -7.24 11.74
CA ARG A 104 23.67 -6.17 10.73
C ARG A 104 22.51 -5.24 11.07
N LYS A 105 22.62 -3.96 10.71
CA LYS A 105 21.55 -2.98 10.90
C LYS A 105 20.46 -3.15 9.84
N ALA A 106 19.21 -3.12 10.28
CA ALA A 106 18.04 -3.05 9.42
C ALA A 106 17.34 -1.68 9.52
N TYR A 107 16.70 -1.27 8.42
CA TYR A 107 15.83 -0.11 8.40
C TYR A 107 14.38 -0.58 8.36
N ALA A 108 13.67 -0.37 9.48
CA ALA A 108 12.25 -0.65 9.56
C ALA A 108 11.44 0.59 9.20
N THR A 109 10.24 0.40 8.68
CA THR A 109 9.29 1.49 8.38
C THR A 109 7.89 1.02 8.71
N VAL A 110 7.16 1.81 9.49
CA VAL A 110 5.71 1.64 9.67
C VAL A 110 5.04 2.21 8.42
N THR A 111 4.24 1.40 7.72
CA THR A 111 3.58 1.80 6.46
C THR A 111 2.12 2.16 6.65
N ASN A 112 1.47 1.57 7.65
CA ASN A 112 0.09 1.87 7.97
C ASN A 112 -0.14 1.67 9.46
N VAL A 113 -0.93 2.57 10.03
CA VAL A 113 -1.64 2.37 11.29
C VAL A 113 -3.03 2.98 11.17
N GLY A 114 -4.06 2.26 11.57
CA GLY A 114 -5.45 2.70 11.42
C GLY A 114 -6.43 1.99 12.33
N VAL A 115 -7.63 2.57 12.43
CA VAL A 115 -8.77 1.97 13.14
C VAL A 115 -9.82 1.56 12.13
N GLU A 116 -10.27 0.31 12.22
CA GLU A 116 -11.43 -0.18 11.47
C GLU A 116 -12.42 -0.83 12.44
N GLY A 117 -13.55 -0.15 12.66
CA GLY A 117 -14.51 -0.54 13.70
C GLY A 117 -13.87 -0.50 15.08
N ASP A 118 -13.94 -1.62 15.80
CA ASP A 118 -13.35 -1.79 17.14
C ASP A 118 -11.92 -2.33 17.13
N ALA A 119 -11.28 -2.40 15.96
CA ALA A 119 -9.94 -2.95 15.81
C ALA A 119 -8.93 -1.91 15.34
N VAL A 120 -7.69 -2.05 15.82
CA VAL A 120 -6.52 -1.35 15.33
C VAL A 120 -5.75 -2.28 14.42
N GLU A 121 -5.35 -1.77 13.27
CA GLU A 121 -4.47 -2.45 12.33
C GLU A 121 -3.15 -1.71 12.19
N VAL A 122 -2.06 -2.47 12.05
CA VAL A 122 -0.73 -1.93 11.81
C VAL A 122 0.07 -2.84 10.90
N SER A 123 0.82 -2.24 9.97
CA SER A 123 1.73 -2.94 9.07
C SER A 123 3.03 -2.16 8.86
N GLY A 124 4.06 -2.85 8.40
CA GLY A 124 5.37 -2.27 8.12
C GLY A 124 6.27 -3.25 7.37
N PHE A 125 7.48 -2.81 7.04
CA PHE A 125 8.48 -3.63 6.37
C PHE A 125 9.90 -3.21 6.73
N ILE A 126 10.85 -4.09 6.37
CA ILE A 126 12.28 -3.91 6.50
C ILE A 126 12.88 -3.79 5.10
N SER A 127 13.54 -2.67 4.80
CA SER A 127 13.98 -2.35 3.43
C SER A 127 15.35 -2.90 3.05
N THR A 128 16.11 -3.40 4.02
CA THR A 128 17.54 -3.76 3.86
C THR A 128 17.81 -5.24 3.67
N ILE A 129 16.82 -6.08 3.88
CA ILE A 129 16.96 -7.53 3.93
C ILE A 129 15.71 -8.21 3.36
N ALA A 130 15.89 -9.39 2.79
CA ALA A 130 14.85 -10.29 2.36
C ALA A 130 15.03 -11.63 3.09
N GLU A 131 14.28 -11.83 4.17
CA GLU A 131 14.32 -13.06 4.97
C GLU A 131 12.96 -13.39 5.57
N GLU A 132 12.74 -14.69 5.78
CA GLU A 132 11.52 -15.27 6.35
C GLU A 132 11.67 -15.45 7.87
N GLY A 133 10.61 -15.20 8.62
CA GLY A 133 10.50 -15.62 10.02
C GLY A 133 11.16 -14.70 11.07
N GLY A 134 11.80 -13.60 10.69
CA GLY A 134 12.27 -12.60 11.66
C GLY A 134 11.13 -11.98 12.47
N GLN A 135 11.45 -11.45 13.66
CA GLN A 135 10.46 -10.95 14.61
C GLN A 135 10.24 -9.45 14.42
N CYS A 136 9.02 -9.07 14.00
CA CYS A 136 8.56 -7.69 13.99
C CYS A 136 7.84 -7.37 15.31
N LYS A 137 8.15 -6.22 15.92
CA LYS A 137 7.48 -5.71 17.12
C LYS A 137 6.97 -4.30 16.88
N PHE A 138 5.66 -4.16 16.76
CA PHE A 138 4.99 -2.86 16.75
C PHE A 138 4.83 -2.36 18.18
N VAL A 139 5.39 -1.18 18.46
CA VAL A 139 5.41 -0.59 19.79
C VAL A 139 4.52 0.63 19.78
N PHE A 140 3.43 0.55 20.53
CA PHE A 140 2.51 1.65 20.78
C PHE A 140 2.88 2.30 22.10
N SER A 141 3.14 3.60 22.11
CA SER A 141 3.48 4.38 23.31
C SER A 141 2.57 5.59 23.50
N GLN A 142 2.17 5.81 24.75
CA GLN A 142 1.43 6.99 25.19
C GLN A 142 1.84 7.31 26.62
N LYS A 143 2.63 8.38 26.83
CA LYS A 143 3.20 8.74 28.14
C LYS A 143 3.92 7.53 28.74
N ASP A 144 3.50 7.05 29.91
CA ASP A 144 4.08 5.90 30.61
C ASP A 144 3.49 4.54 30.19
N ARG A 145 2.52 4.55 29.26
CA ARG A 145 1.87 3.33 28.78
C ARG A 145 2.57 2.82 27.52
N ARG A 146 2.80 1.51 27.47
CA ARG A 146 3.38 0.81 26.32
C ARG A 146 2.59 -0.45 26.03
N VAL A 147 2.21 -0.64 24.78
CA VAL A 147 1.58 -1.88 24.28
C VAL A 147 2.42 -2.38 23.11
N VAL A 148 2.75 -3.67 23.13
CA VAL A 148 3.60 -4.29 22.10
C VAL A 148 2.81 -5.36 21.37
N LYS A 149 2.89 -5.36 20.05
CA LYS A 149 2.30 -6.37 19.19
C LYS A 149 3.34 -6.99 18.28
N ASN A 150 3.34 -8.31 18.24
CA ASN A 150 4.34 -9.09 17.54
C ASN A 150 3.76 -9.68 16.24
N SER A 151 4.57 -9.73 15.19
CA SER A 151 4.28 -10.51 13.98
C SER A 151 5.54 -11.08 13.38
N SER A 152 5.41 -12.08 12.51
CA SER A 152 6.54 -12.60 11.74
C SER A 152 6.79 -11.79 10.48
N GLY A 153 8.05 -11.73 10.09
CA GLY A 153 8.51 -11.25 8.80
C GLY A 153 8.26 -12.27 7.69
N LEU A 154 7.88 -11.78 6.53
CA LEU A 154 7.69 -12.50 5.28
C LEU A 154 8.71 -12.01 4.27
N ALA A 155 9.45 -12.92 3.64
CA ALA A 155 10.41 -12.58 2.61
C ALA A 155 9.71 -12.09 1.34
N ASN A 156 10.14 -10.94 0.82
CA ASN A 156 9.87 -10.45 -0.53
C ASN A 156 11.18 -10.41 -1.32
N PRO A 157 11.17 -10.16 -2.64
CA PRO A 157 12.39 -10.19 -3.46
C PRO A 157 13.55 -9.31 -2.96
N SER A 158 13.25 -8.17 -2.33
CA SER A 158 14.27 -7.22 -1.86
C SER A 158 13.96 -6.62 -0.48
N SER A 159 12.99 -7.16 0.25
CA SER A 159 12.54 -6.64 1.54
C SER A 159 11.92 -7.74 2.40
N THR A 160 11.67 -7.44 3.67
CA THR A 160 10.88 -8.30 4.55
C THR A 160 9.63 -7.54 4.98
N THR A 161 8.44 -8.04 4.64
CA THR A 161 7.17 -7.47 5.13
C THR A 161 6.87 -8.01 6.51
N CYS A 162 6.56 -7.14 7.47
CA CYS A 162 5.97 -7.56 8.72
C CYS A 162 4.49 -7.87 8.50
N ARG A 163 4.03 -9.07 8.86
CA ARG A 163 2.59 -9.40 8.75
C ARG A 163 1.77 -8.36 9.52
N THR A 164 0.65 -7.97 8.92
CA THR A 164 -0.30 -7.05 9.54
C THR A 164 -0.82 -7.64 10.84
N VAL A 165 -0.80 -6.83 11.89
CA VAL A 165 -1.42 -7.17 13.17
C VAL A 165 -2.76 -6.45 13.24
N ARG A 166 -3.80 -7.18 13.66
CA ARG A 166 -5.10 -6.63 14.04
C ARG A 166 -5.40 -6.99 15.50
N PHE A 167 -5.80 -6.02 16.30
CA PHE A 167 -6.11 -6.21 17.73
C PHE A 167 -7.16 -5.22 18.24
N ALA A 168 -7.69 -5.43 19.44
CA ALA A 168 -8.81 -4.63 19.94
C ALA A 168 -8.38 -3.20 20.30
N LYS A 169 -9.16 -2.20 19.89
CA LYS A 169 -8.94 -0.77 20.22
C LYS A 169 -8.90 -0.51 21.74
N SER A 170 -9.66 -1.31 22.50
CA SER A 170 -9.71 -1.21 23.97
C SER A 170 -8.37 -1.46 24.66
N GLU A 171 -7.41 -2.11 24.00
CA GLU A 171 -6.08 -2.35 24.56
C GLU A 171 -5.23 -1.08 24.69
N LEU A 172 -5.45 -0.10 23.81
CA LEU A 172 -4.75 1.19 23.83
C LEU A 172 -5.54 2.23 24.64
N GLY A 173 -6.87 2.21 24.63
CA GLY A 173 -7.66 3.27 25.28
C GLY A 173 -7.49 4.63 24.57
N SER A 174 -8.27 5.63 24.99
CA SER A 174 -8.41 6.90 24.26
C SER A 174 -7.14 7.74 24.20
N GLY A 175 -7.05 8.61 23.18
CA GLY A 175 -5.97 9.57 23.03
C GLY A 175 -5.03 9.24 21.87
N THR A 176 -3.96 10.04 21.76
CA THR A 176 -2.95 9.87 20.71
C THR A 176 -1.91 8.85 21.16
N TRP A 177 -1.57 7.94 20.26
CA TRP A 177 -0.56 6.91 20.44
C TRP A 177 0.50 7.02 19.36
N ALA A 178 1.77 7.04 19.76
CA ALA A 178 2.89 6.92 18.85
C ALA A 178 3.17 5.44 18.55
N VAL A 179 3.53 5.13 17.31
CA VAL A 179 3.76 3.77 16.82
C VAL A 179 5.09 3.70 16.11
N THR A 180 5.95 2.80 16.61
CA THR A 180 7.24 2.45 16.01
C THR A 180 7.30 0.95 15.71
N LEU A 181 8.29 0.55 14.91
CA LEU A 181 8.53 -0.84 14.56
C LEU A 181 9.97 -1.23 14.89
N GLU A 182 10.13 -2.27 15.70
CA GLU A 182 11.41 -2.92 15.97
C GLU A 182 11.48 -4.25 15.21
N TYR A 183 12.67 -4.61 14.74
CA TYR A 183 12.92 -5.87 14.04
C TYR A 183 14.12 -6.58 14.64
N ASP A 184 14.00 -7.89 14.81
CA ASP A 184 15.08 -8.76 15.27
C ASP A 184 15.08 -10.12 14.56
N SER A 185 16.25 -10.54 14.12
CA SER A 185 16.53 -11.90 13.65
C SER A 185 17.93 -12.31 14.10
N PRO A 186 18.38 -13.57 13.89
CA PRO A 186 19.70 -14.01 14.35
C PRO A 186 20.85 -13.12 13.87
N GLY A 187 20.79 -12.62 12.63
CA GLY A 187 21.86 -11.84 12.02
C GLY A 187 21.56 -10.35 11.80
N VAL A 188 20.35 -9.88 12.12
CA VAL A 188 19.90 -8.53 11.76
C VAL A 188 19.06 -7.93 12.87
N GLN A 189 19.23 -6.63 13.15
CA GLN A 189 18.35 -5.88 14.05
C GLN A 189 18.13 -4.47 13.54
N GLY A 190 16.94 -3.91 13.78
CA GLY A 190 16.59 -2.58 13.29
C GLY A 190 15.45 -1.94 14.07
N ASN A 191 15.39 -0.62 14.01
CA ASN A 191 14.28 0.18 14.53
C ASN A 191 13.69 1.01 13.39
N SER A 192 12.47 1.50 13.60
CA SER A 192 11.79 2.29 12.59
C SER A 192 12.48 3.63 12.39
N LEU A 193 12.60 4.04 11.13
CA LEU A 193 13.08 5.37 10.75
C LEU A 193 12.01 6.45 10.97
N ASN A 194 10.75 6.03 11.07
CA ASN A 194 9.59 6.88 11.29
C ASN A 194 8.84 6.47 12.55
N THR A 195 8.04 7.43 13.02
CA THR A 195 6.99 7.23 14.02
C THR A 195 5.69 7.64 13.37
N MET A 196 4.67 6.78 13.43
CA MET A 196 3.30 7.13 13.04
C MET A 196 2.47 7.41 14.29
N GLU A 197 1.39 8.17 14.13
CA GLU A 197 0.45 8.42 15.21
C GLU A 197 -0.93 7.88 14.86
N ILE A 198 -1.65 7.40 15.88
CA ILE A 198 -3.05 7.02 15.78
C ILE A 198 -3.84 7.69 16.91
N GLN A 199 -5.01 8.23 16.56
CA GLN A 199 -5.94 8.83 17.51
C GLN A 199 -7.09 7.85 17.81
N LEU A 200 -7.33 7.59 19.09
CA LEU A 200 -8.37 6.67 19.59
C LEU A 200 -9.45 7.38 20.38
#